data_AF-A0A6H5GR30-F1
#
_entry.id   AF-A0A6H5GR30-F1
#
_cell.length_a   1.000
_cell.length_b   1.000
_cell.length_c   1.000
_cell.angle_alpha   90.00
_cell.angle_beta   90.00
_cell.angle_gamma   90.00
#
_symmetry.space_group_name_H-M   'P 1'
#
loop_
_entity.id
_entity.type
_entity.pdbx_description
1 polymer ?
#
loop_
_entity_poly.entity_id
_entity_poly.type
_entity_poly.pdbx_seq_one_letter_code
_entity_poly.pdbx_strand_id
1 'polypeptide(L)'
;MLLVISENELGLPACVIGGTTGVSKTFQILYRNEEVNLEDTLMFRVHILVDSHKIEESLERAEFTLSVELWFTDTSLVTDQQTNVTCVSLRTLQLSFLATKGLHYHLPVLFDYFHLSAITMTIHGSLVALHQPYI
;
A
#
# COMPACT_ATOMS: atom_id res chain seq x y z
N MET A 1 2.86 1.86 1.62
CA MET A 1 3.19 2.26 0.23
C MET A 1 4.12 3.44 0.34
N LEU A 2 5.29 3.37 -0.29
CA LEU A 2 6.35 4.37 -0.21
C LEU A 2 6.56 4.91 -1.63
N LEU A 3 6.12 6.15 -1.89
CA LEU A 3 6.52 6.89 -3.07
C LEU A 3 7.89 7.50 -2.76
N VAL A 4 8.92 7.34 -3.60
CA VAL A 4 10.19 8.06 -3.38
C VAL A 4 10.57 8.80 -4.64
N ILE A 5 11.15 9.98 -4.44
CA ILE A 5 11.43 11.00 -5.44
C ILE A 5 12.94 11.17 -5.47
N SER A 6 13.54 11.16 -6.66
CA SER A 6 15.00 11.30 -6.82
C SER A 6 15.27 12.02 -8.12
N GLU A 7 16.17 13.01 -8.10
CA GLU A 7 16.76 13.53 -9.33
C GLU A 7 17.75 12.52 -9.90
N ASN A 8 17.52 12.21 -11.19
CA ASN A 8 18.41 11.54 -12.13
C ASN A 8 18.93 10.12 -11.79
N GLU A 9 18.50 9.17 -12.62
CA GLU A 9 19.07 7.83 -12.88
C GLU A 9 18.77 6.69 -11.86
N LEU A 10 18.08 5.65 -12.37
CA LEU A 10 17.58 4.41 -11.75
C LEU A 10 16.75 4.57 -10.45
N GLY A 11 15.44 4.74 -10.63
CA GLY A 11 14.49 4.53 -9.53
C GLY A 11 14.57 3.09 -8.99
N LEU A 12 14.44 2.91 -7.68
CA LEU A 12 14.36 1.60 -7.05
C LEU A 12 13.06 0.91 -7.51
N PRO A 13 13.10 -0.41 -7.80
CA PRO A 13 11.91 -1.15 -8.17
C PRO A 13 10.96 -1.31 -6.99
N ALA A 14 9.69 -1.61 -7.27
CA ALA A 14 8.73 -1.97 -6.24
C ALA A 14 9.19 -3.23 -5.47
N CYS A 15 8.95 -3.26 -4.17
CA CYS A 15 9.32 -4.37 -3.32
C CYS A 15 8.38 -4.53 -2.12
N VAL A 16 8.46 -5.68 -1.44
CA VAL A 16 7.77 -5.95 -0.18
C VAL A 16 8.80 -6.11 0.93
N ILE A 17 8.69 -5.30 1.97
CA ILE A 17 9.57 -5.27 3.14
C ILE A 17 8.83 -5.89 4.32
N GLY A 18 9.47 -6.85 4.99
CA GLY A 18 8.92 -7.47 6.21
C GLY A 18 7.59 -8.20 6.03
N GLY A 19 7.15 -8.45 4.79
CA GLY A 19 5.88 -9.12 4.47
C GLY A 19 4.62 -8.28 4.72
N THR A 20 4.74 -7.08 5.27
CA THR A 20 3.61 -6.21 5.64
C THR A 20 3.64 -4.86 4.92
N THR A 21 4.80 -4.44 4.43
CA THR A 21 4.99 -3.11 3.86
C THR A 21 5.37 -3.23 2.40
N GLY A 22 4.47 -2.81 1.51
CA GLY A 22 4.79 -2.65 0.10
C GLY A 22 5.32 -1.26 -0.20
N VAL A 23 6.37 -1.22 -1.03
CA VAL A 23 7.03 -0.02 -1.53
C VAL A 23 6.84 -0.01 -3.05
N SER A 24 6.29 1.07 -3.59
CA SER A 24 6.17 1.25 -5.05
C SER A 24 7.53 1.56 -5.65
N LYS A 25 7.65 1.44 -6.97
CA LYS A 25 8.82 1.95 -7.66
C LYS A 25 8.96 3.45 -7.41
N THR A 26 10.20 3.92 -7.36
CA THR A 26 10.49 5.32 -7.12
C THR A 26 10.56 6.06 -8.45
N PHE A 27 10.13 7.32 -8.50
CA PHE A 27 10.12 8.10 -9.74
C PHE A 27 10.39 9.57 -9.47
N GLN A 28 10.94 10.25 -10.48
CA GLN A 28 11.17 11.68 -10.41
C GLN A 28 9.86 12.44 -10.64
N ILE A 29 9.55 13.43 -9.79
CA ILE A 29 8.49 14.40 -10.08
C ILE A 29 9.03 15.40 -11.10
N LEU A 30 8.35 15.49 -12.24
CA LEU A 30 8.67 16.46 -13.28
C LEU A 30 7.52 17.46 -13.39
N TYR A 31 7.82 18.77 -13.33
CA TYR A 31 6.81 19.83 -13.43
C TYR A 31 5.93 19.78 -14.68
N ARG A 32 6.40 19.15 -15.76
CA ARG A 32 5.64 19.02 -17.02
C ARG A 32 4.84 17.72 -17.12
N ASN A 33 5.07 16.78 -16.23
CA ASN A 33 4.46 15.45 -16.27
C ASN A 33 3.75 15.20 -14.94
N GLU A 34 2.49 15.61 -14.89
CA GLU A 34 1.65 15.59 -13.69
C GLU A 34 1.10 14.18 -13.36
N GLU A 35 1.32 13.19 -14.24
CA GLU A 35 0.84 11.81 -14.08
C GLU A 35 1.96 10.79 -14.34
N VAL A 36 2.03 9.77 -13.48
CA VAL A 36 3.00 8.66 -13.59
C VAL A 36 2.28 7.33 -13.38
N ASN A 37 2.46 6.41 -14.33
CA ASN A 37 1.96 5.04 -14.20
C ASN A 37 2.90 4.21 -13.34
N LEU A 38 2.41 3.76 -12.18
CA LEU A 38 3.15 2.87 -11.27
C LEU A 38 3.19 1.43 -11.77
N GLU A 39 2.02 0.86 -12.09
CA GLU A 39 1.86 -0.55 -12.51
C GLU A 39 2.43 -1.59 -11.52
N ASP A 40 2.61 -1.18 -10.26
CA ASP A 40 3.13 -2.03 -9.20
C ASP A 40 2.03 -2.95 -8.64
N THR A 41 2.36 -4.23 -8.43
CA THR A 41 1.48 -5.18 -7.75
C THR A 41 2.14 -5.67 -6.47
N LEU A 42 1.46 -5.46 -5.35
CA LEU A 42 1.94 -5.83 -4.01
C LEU A 42 1.02 -6.90 -3.43
N MET A 43 1.59 -8.05 -3.06
CA MET A 43 0.84 -9.18 -2.51
C MET A 43 1.12 -9.33 -1.01
N PHE A 44 0.05 -9.36 -0.22
CA PHE A 44 0.10 -9.57 1.23
C PHE A 44 -0.73 -10.79 1.62
N ARG A 45 -0.34 -11.44 2.72
CA ARG A 45 -1.11 -12.54 3.32
C ARG A 45 -1.45 -12.17 4.75
N VAL A 46 -2.75 -12.20 5.06
CA VAL A 46 -3.28 -11.91 6.40
C VAL A 46 -3.84 -13.20 7.00
N HIS A 47 -3.55 -13.43 8.28
CA HIS A 47 -4.09 -14.55 9.04
C HIS A 47 -5.02 -14.01 10.12
N ILE A 48 -6.25 -14.53 10.18
CA ILE A 48 -7.30 -14.09 11.10
C ILE A 48 -7.87 -15.33 11.79
N LEU A 49 -8.12 -15.21 13.10
CA LEU A 49 -8.85 -16.22 13.85
C LEU A 49 -10.35 -16.03 13.61
N VAL A 50 -11.03 -17.10 13.23
CA VAL A 50 -12.47 -17.11 12.97
C VAL A 50 -13.17 -18.13 13.87
N ASP A 51 -14.41 -17.85 14.26
CA ASP A 51 -15.26 -18.82 14.93
C ASP A 51 -15.79 -19.80 13.88
N SER A 52 -15.56 -21.10 14.07
CA SER A 52 -15.96 -22.14 13.11
C SER A 52 -17.47 -22.21 12.87
N HIS A 53 -18.29 -21.74 13.82
CA HIS A 53 -19.74 -21.71 13.69
C HIS A 53 -20.26 -20.40 13.11
N LYS A 54 -19.41 -19.38 13.00
CA LYS A 54 -19.76 -18.01 12.61
C LYS A 54 -18.71 -17.39 11.68
N ILE A 55 -18.22 -18.18 10.72
CA ILE A 55 -17.10 -17.80 9.85
C ILE A 55 -17.39 -16.50 9.09
N GLU A 56 -18.56 -16.40 8.45
CA GLU A 56 -18.95 -15.21 7.71
C GLU A 56 -19.01 -13.97 8.62
N GLU A 57 -19.72 -14.08 9.75
CA GLU A 57 -19.84 -13.01 10.74
C GLU A 57 -18.45 -12.58 11.27
N SER A 58 -17.55 -13.54 11.52
CA SER A 58 -16.19 -13.27 11.97
C SER A 58 -15.32 -12.58 10.92
N LEU A 59 -15.46 -12.94 9.64
CA LEU A 59 -14.74 -12.28 8.56
C LEU A 59 -15.24 -10.86 8.32
N GLU A 60 -16.55 -10.65 8.38
CA GLU A 60 -17.16 -9.33 8.14
C GLU A 60 -16.95 -8.36 9.30
N ARG A 61 -16.81 -8.88 10.54
CA ARG A 61 -16.39 -8.08 11.70
C ARG A 61 -14.89 -7.80 11.73
N ALA A 62 -14.07 -8.46 10.92
CA ALA A 62 -12.64 -8.22 10.92
C ALA A 62 -12.34 -6.82 10.35
N GLU A 63 -11.59 -6.04 11.10
CA GLU A 63 -11.20 -4.68 10.71
C GLU A 63 -9.92 -4.75 9.87
N PHE A 64 -10.03 -4.43 8.58
CA PHE A 64 -8.88 -4.29 7.70
C PHE A 64 -8.54 -2.81 7.56
N THR A 65 -7.31 -2.45 7.87
CA THR A 65 -6.81 -1.08 7.71
C THR A 65 -5.61 -1.08 6.77
N LEU A 66 -5.61 -0.18 5.79
CA LEU A 66 -4.46 0.05 4.91
C LEU A 66 -3.93 1.47 5.10
N SER A 67 -2.66 1.57 5.52
CA SER A 67 -1.94 2.84 5.55
C SER A 67 -1.22 3.07 4.23
N VAL A 68 -1.56 4.18 3.58
CA VAL A 68 -0.97 4.67 2.34
C VAL A 68 -0.16 5.89 2.68
N GLU A 69 1.15 5.85 2.39
CA GLU A 69 2.07 6.91 2.75
C GLU A 69 2.67 7.53 1.50
N LEU A 70 2.94 8.82 1.58
CA LEU A 70 3.67 9.58 0.59
C LEU A 70 5.00 9.92 1.21
N TRP A 71 6.07 9.45 0.58
CA TRP A 71 7.42 9.76 1.01
C TRP A 71 8.12 10.64 -0.03
N PHE A 72 9.10 11.40 0.43
CA PHE A 72 9.83 12.35 -0.39
C PHE A 72 11.28 12.43 0.06
N THR A 73 12.17 12.58 -0.91
CA THR A 73 13.51 13.09 -0.68
C THR A 73 13.89 14.02 -1.82
N ASP A 74 14.69 15.02 -1.51
CA ASP A 74 15.34 15.95 -2.43
C ASP A 74 16.75 15.47 -2.82
N THR A 75 17.20 14.33 -2.29
CA THR A 75 18.53 13.75 -2.54
C THR A 75 18.46 12.52 -3.45
N SER A 76 19.48 12.29 -4.27
CA SER A 76 19.54 11.11 -5.14
C SER A 76 19.70 9.82 -4.32
N LEU A 77 18.91 8.79 -4.61
CA LEU A 77 18.95 7.50 -3.89
C LEU A 77 20.18 6.62 -4.20
N VAL A 78 21.14 7.13 -4.98
CA VAL A 78 22.25 6.36 -5.58
C VAL A 78 23.43 6.14 -4.61
N THR A 79 23.51 6.91 -3.53
CA THR A 79 24.60 6.81 -2.54
C THR A 79 24.09 6.33 -1.20
N ASP A 80 24.73 5.29 -0.66
CA ASP A 80 24.56 4.67 0.67
C ASP A 80 24.79 5.65 1.86
N GLN A 81 24.86 6.95 1.59
CA GLN A 81 25.04 8.02 2.56
C GLN A 81 23.68 8.63 2.87
N GLN A 82 23.16 8.28 4.06
CA GLN A 82 22.10 8.98 4.78
C GLN A 82 20.97 9.51 3.87
N THR A 83 20.21 8.60 3.25
CA THR A 83 18.99 8.96 2.52
C THR A 83 17.99 9.63 3.47
N ASN A 84 17.83 10.95 3.35
CA ASN A 84 16.85 11.73 4.11
C ASN A 84 15.45 11.57 3.48
N VAL A 85 14.98 10.33 3.41
CA VAL A 85 13.63 10.01 2.94
C VAL A 85 12.66 10.25 4.08
N THR A 86 11.68 11.12 3.85
CA THR A 86 10.73 11.58 4.86
C THR A 86 9.30 11.25 4.46
N CYS A 87 8.48 10.84 5.41
CA CYS A 87 7.05 10.66 5.21
C CYS A 87 6.40 12.04 5.28
N VAL A 88 5.87 12.51 4.16
CA VAL A 88 5.28 13.85 4.05
C VAL A 88 3.76 13.83 4.15
N SER A 89 3.13 12.67 3.91
CA SER A 89 1.70 12.49 4.14
C SER A 89 1.32 11.02 4.37
N LEU A 90 0.25 10.80 5.12
CA LEU A 90 -0.33 9.49 5.42
C LEU A 90 -1.85 9.54 5.27
N ARG A 91 -2.41 8.47 4.71
CA ARG A 91 -3.83 8.21 4.65
C ARG A 91 -4.14 6.80 5.12
N THR A 92 -5.15 6.69 5.96
CA THR A 92 -5.63 5.42 6.49
C THR A 92 -6.96 5.07 5.84
N LEU A 93 -6.99 3.95 5.14
CA LEU A 93 -8.21 3.41 4.54
C LEU A 93 -8.77 2.32 5.45
N GLN A 94 -10.03 2.47 5.83
CA GLN A 94 -10.80 1.41 6.47
C GLN A 94 -11.44 0.55 5.37
N LEU A 95 -11.11 -0.73 5.36
CA LEU A 95 -11.52 -1.69 4.35
C LEU A 95 -12.48 -2.71 5.00
N SER A 96 -13.58 -2.98 4.31
CA SER A 96 -14.61 -3.91 4.72
C SER A 96 -14.48 -5.18 3.89
N PHE A 97 -14.29 -6.30 4.57
CA PHE A 97 -14.27 -7.62 3.96
C PHE A 97 -15.69 -8.19 3.94
N LEU A 98 -16.16 -8.62 2.76
CA LEU A 98 -17.42 -9.35 2.64
C LEU A 98 -17.11 -10.83 2.51
N ALA A 99 -17.76 -11.72 3.25
CA ALA A 99 -17.41 -13.15 3.22
C ALA A 99 -17.51 -13.77 1.81
N THR A 100 -18.48 -13.32 1.02
CA THR A 100 -18.77 -13.82 -0.32
C THR A 100 -18.01 -13.11 -1.44
N LYS A 101 -17.46 -11.92 -1.19
CA LYS A 101 -16.79 -11.11 -2.22
C LYS A 101 -15.34 -10.78 -1.89
N GLY A 102 -14.95 -10.77 -0.62
CA GLY A 102 -13.66 -10.31 -0.16
C GLY A 102 -13.55 -8.78 -0.11
N LEU A 103 -12.33 -8.26 -0.26
CA LEU A 103 -12.03 -6.83 -0.41
C LEU A 103 -12.08 -6.47 -1.89
N HIS A 104 -12.85 -5.44 -2.25
CA HIS A 104 -12.93 -4.94 -3.62
C HIS A 104 -13.06 -3.42 -3.64
N TYR A 105 -11.96 -2.73 -3.97
CA TYR A 105 -11.93 -1.28 -4.06
C TYR A 105 -11.20 -0.85 -5.32
N HIS A 106 -11.69 0.22 -5.93
CA HIS A 106 -10.95 1.00 -6.92
C HIS A 106 -11.23 2.47 -6.61
N LEU A 107 -10.25 3.16 -6.03
CA LEU A 107 -10.46 4.51 -5.53
C LEU A 107 -9.18 5.35 -5.61
N PRO A 108 -9.30 6.67 -5.80
CA PRO A 108 -8.21 7.61 -5.60
C PRO A 108 -8.02 7.90 -4.10
N VAL A 109 -6.77 7.93 -3.65
CA VAL A 109 -6.35 8.37 -2.32
C VAL A 109 -5.67 9.72 -2.44
N LEU A 110 -6.29 10.76 -1.89
CA LEU A 110 -5.75 12.13 -1.90
C LEU A 110 -4.89 12.36 -0.65
N PHE A 111 -3.62 12.74 -0.83
CA PHE A 111 -2.66 12.87 0.26
C PHE A 111 -2.79 14.16 1.06
N ASP A 112 -3.11 15.31 0.47
CA ASP A 112 -3.55 16.55 1.15
C ASP A 112 -3.51 17.72 0.15
N TYR A 113 -4.00 18.89 0.60
CA TYR A 113 -3.97 20.13 -0.17
C TYR A 113 -2.58 20.76 -0.29
N PHE A 114 -1.60 20.35 0.53
CA PHE A 114 -0.25 20.91 0.47
C PHE A 114 0.56 20.26 -0.65
N HIS A 115 0.45 18.94 -0.81
CA HIS A 115 1.16 18.17 -1.82
C HIS A 115 0.37 18.03 -3.13
N LEU A 116 -0.94 18.33 -3.11
CA LEU A 116 -1.84 18.27 -4.28
C LEU A 116 -1.71 16.96 -5.09
N SER A 117 -1.37 15.87 -4.40
CA SER A 117 -1.11 14.58 -5.03
C SER A 117 -2.18 13.57 -4.65
N ALA A 118 -2.45 12.67 -5.59
CA ALA A 118 -3.32 11.55 -5.41
C ALA A 118 -2.72 10.31 -6.05
N ILE A 119 -3.12 9.15 -5.55
CA ILE A 119 -2.85 7.86 -6.17
C ILE A 119 -4.15 7.12 -6.42
N THR A 120 -4.32 6.61 -7.62
CA THR A 120 -5.40 5.65 -7.91
C THR A 120 -4.91 4.25 -7.60
N MET A 121 -5.68 3.52 -6.79
CA MET A 121 -5.34 2.15 -6.42
C MET A 121 -6.52 1.20 -6.56
N THR A 122 -6.18 -0.04 -6.87
CA THR A 122 -7.11 -1.17 -6.87
C THR A 122 -6.71 -2.13 -5.77
N ILE A 123 -7.65 -2.47 -4.89
CA ILE A 123 -7.43 -3.38 -3.77
C ILE A 123 -8.35 -4.58 -3.96
N HIS A 124 -7.74 -5.75 -4.07
CA HIS A 124 -8.43 -7.04 -4.07
C HIS A 124 -7.87 -7.94 -2.97
N GLY A 125 -8.74 -8.66 -2.29
CA GLY A 125 -8.35 -9.65 -1.30
C GLY A 125 -9.45 -10.68 -1.13
N SER A 126 -9.09 -11.94 -0.98
CA SER A 126 -10.05 -13.03 -0.81
C SER A 126 -9.58 -14.02 0.24
N LEU A 127 -10.52 -14.78 0.81
CA LEU A 127 -10.21 -15.89 1.67
C LEU A 127 -9.68 -17.04 0.82
N VAL A 128 -8.39 -17.37 0.99
CA VAL A 128 -7.74 -18.43 0.19
C VAL A 128 -7.70 -19.78 0.89
N ALA A 129 -7.79 -19.81 2.22
CA ALA A 129 -7.78 -21.06 2.96
C ALA A 129 -8.35 -20.88 4.38
N LEU A 130 -8.94 -21.97 4.91
CA LEU A 130 -9.34 -22.12 6.30
C LEU A 130 -8.64 -23.35 6.87
N HIS A 131 -7.98 -23.18 8.01
CA HIS A 131 -7.30 -24.27 8.70
C HIS A 131 -7.68 -24.25 10.18
N GLN A 132 -7.78 -25.43 10.79
CA GLN A 132 -7.84 -25.51 12.24
C GLN A 132 -6.48 -25.05 12.80
N PRO A 133 -6.46 -24.16 13.81
CA PRO A 133 -5.22 -23.82 14.48
C PRO A 133 -4.67 -25.09 15.12
N TYR A 134 -3.45 -25.48 14.75
CA TYR A 134 -2.75 -26.57 15.41
C TYR A 134 -2.45 -26.13 16.85
N ILE A 135 -2.93 -26.90 17.82
CA ILE A 135 -2.65 -26.75 19.25
C ILE A 135 -1.29 -27.38 19.56
#